data_AF-A0A5N5SLR0-F1
#
_entry.id   AF-A0A5N5SLR0-F1
#
_cell.length_a   1.000
_cell.length_b   1.000
_cell.length_c   1.000
_cell.angle_alpha   90.00
_cell.angle_beta   90.00
_cell.angle_gamma   90.00
#
_symmetry.space_group_name_H-M   'P 1'
#
loop_
_entity.id
_entity.type
_entity.pdbx_description
1 polymer ?
#
loop_
_entity_poly.entity_id
_entity_poly.type
_entity_poly.pdbx_seq_one_letter_code
_entity_poly.pdbx_strand_id
1 'polypeptide(L)'
;VLYGALFGLAYKGTATYLAKYFEAKGGDQSKYFTTTLLTFGIFGMSSYFILTSNCFSKQQCNYIHPYVVWIPILGFVAVRNLTELFRGNCSTLMLRAGKISLELFICQYHIFLAGNTKGSLILIPWGHPALNYVIVTSIFVWVSQEVHNMTSDLVYLMTPKDNKKIFINLVAMALVFCSLSLILR
;
A
#
# COMPACT_ATOMS: atom_id res chain seq x y z
N VAL A 1 5.15 -6.53 7.06
CA VAL A 1 5.72 -6.78 5.72
C VAL A 1 5.31 -8.15 5.18
N LEU A 2 5.58 -9.27 5.86
CA LEU A 2 5.19 -10.64 5.42
C LEU A 2 3.70 -10.81 5.07
N TYR A 3 2.79 -10.39 5.96
CA TYR A 3 1.35 -10.45 5.69
C TYR A 3 0.92 -9.65 4.45
N GLY A 4 1.56 -8.51 4.19
CA GLY A 4 1.32 -7.70 3.00
C GLY A 4 1.80 -8.36 1.72
N ALA A 5 2.97 -9.02 1.75
CA ALA A 5 3.49 -9.78 0.62
C ALA A 5 2.62 -11.00 0.27
N LEU A 6 2.18 -11.76 1.29
CA LEU A 6 1.24 -12.87 1.13
C LEU A 6 -0.10 -12.39 0.55
N PHE A 7 -0.64 -11.28 1.07
CA PHE A 7 -1.84 -10.66 0.55
C PHE A 7 -1.68 -10.24 -0.92
N GLY A 8 -0.55 -9.62 -1.28
CA GLY A 8 -0.27 -9.22 -2.66
C GLY A 8 -0.20 -10.39 -3.64
N LEU A 9 0.42 -11.50 -3.24
CA LEU A 9 0.46 -12.74 -4.04
C LEU A 9 -0.93 -13.36 -4.20
N ALA A 10 -1.68 -13.48 -3.10
CA ALA A 10 -3.04 -13.99 -3.11
C ALA A 10 -3.93 -13.13 -4.01
N TYR A 11 -3.82 -11.80 -3.90
CA TYR A 11 -4.56 -10.84 -4.73
C TYR A 11 -4.25 -10.98 -6.22
N LYS A 12 -2.96 -11.09 -6.60
CA LYS A 12 -2.59 -11.29 -8.00
C LYS A 12 -3.18 -12.60 -8.54
N GLY A 13 -3.13 -13.67 -7.73
CA GLY A 13 -3.75 -14.96 -8.05
C GLY A 13 -5.26 -14.84 -8.28
N THR A 14 -5.99 -14.29 -7.31
CA THR A 14 -7.45 -14.14 -7.40
C THR A 14 -7.89 -13.23 -8.54
N ALA A 15 -7.15 -12.14 -8.81
CA ALA A 15 -7.43 -11.25 -9.94
C ALA A 15 -7.29 -11.97 -11.29
N THR A 16 -6.24 -12.78 -11.48
CA THR A 16 -6.08 -13.56 -12.72
C THR A 16 -7.12 -14.66 -12.87
N TYR A 17 -7.55 -15.27 -11.77
CA TYR A 17 -8.61 -16.26 -11.75
C TYR A 17 -9.97 -15.64 -12.12
N LEU A 18 -10.30 -14.48 -11.52
CA LEU A 18 -11.53 -13.74 -11.82
C LEU A 18 -11.58 -13.31 -13.28
N ALA A 19 -10.47 -12.82 -13.85
CA ALA A 19 -10.41 -12.46 -15.27
C ALA A 19 -10.77 -13.65 -16.18
N LYS A 20 -10.17 -14.82 -15.93
CA LYS A 20 -10.49 -16.07 -16.68
C LYS A 20 -11.93 -16.52 -16.47
N TYR A 21 -12.47 -16.36 -15.25
CA TYR A 21 -13.85 -16.71 -14.95
C TYR A 21 -14.85 -15.81 -15.69
N PHE A 22 -14.56 -14.52 -15.81
CA PHE A 22 -15.37 -13.58 -16.58
C PHE A 22 -15.30 -13.82 -18.09
N GLU A 23 -14.15 -14.24 -18.62
CA GLU A 23 -14.01 -14.65 -20.03
C GLU A 23 -14.80 -15.94 -20.34
N ALA A 24 -14.89 -16.87 -19.38
CA ALA A 24 -15.55 -18.16 -19.56
C ALA A 24 -17.09 -18.13 -19.44
N LYS A 25 -17.67 -17.09 -18.81
CA LYS A 25 -19.11 -16.99 -18.55
C LYS A 25 -19.77 -15.88 -19.38
N GLY A 26 -20.94 -16.18 -19.96
CA GLY A 26 -21.75 -15.22 -20.71
C GLY A 26 -22.18 -13.97 -19.91
N GLY A 27 -22.42 -12.87 -20.62
CA GLY A 27 -22.53 -11.51 -20.08
C GLY A 27 -23.56 -11.29 -18.97
N ASP A 28 -24.69 -11.99 -18.96
CA ASP A 28 -25.75 -11.73 -17.96
C ASP A 28 -25.38 -12.28 -16.58
N GLN A 29 -24.83 -13.49 -16.48
CA GLN A 29 -24.35 -14.06 -15.22
C GLN A 29 -23.17 -13.27 -14.64
N SER A 30 -22.29 -12.77 -15.52
CA SER A 30 -21.18 -11.87 -15.16
C SER A 30 -21.69 -10.57 -14.52
N LYS A 31 -22.73 -9.96 -15.09
CA LYS A 31 -23.33 -8.71 -14.58
C LYS A 31 -23.94 -8.88 -13.19
N TYR A 32 -24.73 -9.93 -12.96
CA TYR A 32 -25.32 -10.18 -11.63
C TYR A 32 -24.23 -10.41 -10.57
N PHE A 33 -23.21 -11.21 -10.89
CA PHE A 33 -22.07 -11.45 -9.98
C PHE A 33 -21.26 -10.18 -9.68
N THR A 34 -21.05 -9.34 -10.69
CA THR A 34 -20.36 -8.05 -10.54
C THR A 34 -21.15 -7.10 -9.66
N THR A 35 -22.46 -6.96 -9.91
CA THR A 35 -23.34 -6.09 -9.14
C THR A 35 -23.46 -6.52 -7.68
N THR A 36 -23.54 -7.82 -7.39
CA THR A 36 -23.56 -8.30 -6.01
C THR A 36 -22.23 -8.05 -5.29
N LEU A 37 -21.10 -8.29 -5.96
CA LEU A 37 -19.80 -8.02 -5.34
C LEU A 37 -19.58 -6.51 -5.07
N LEU A 38 -20.08 -5.64 -5.96
CA LEU A 38 -20.08 -4.20 -5.77
C LEU A 38 -20.95 -3.77 -4.57
N THR A 39 -22.17 -4.29 -4.43
CA THR A 39 -23.04 -3.92 -3.31
C THR A 39 -22.47 -4.36 -1.97
N PHE A 40 -21.91 -5.58 -1.89
CA PHE A 40 -21.19 -6.03 -0.69
C PHE A 40 -19.95 -5.18 -0.39
N GLY A 41 -19.19 -4.79 -1.41
CA GLY A 41 -18.01 -3.94 -1.24
C GLY A 41 -18.34 -2.55 -0.68
N ILE A 42 -19.37 -1.90 -1.24
CA ILE A 42 -19.85 -0.59 -0.78
C ILE A 42 -20.38 -0.69 0.66
N PHE A 43 -21.19 -1.72 0.94
CA PHE A 43 -21.73 -1.94 2.29
C PHE A 43 -20.62 -2.22 3.32
N GLY A 44 -19.62 -3.01 2.96
CA GLY A 44 -18.46 -3.27 3.83
C GLY A 44 -17.66 -2.00 4.14
N MET A 45 -17.45 -1.14 3.14
CA MET A 45 -16.76 0.14 3.33
C MET A 45 -17.58 1.12 4.18
N SER A 46 -18.88 1.25 3.93
CA SER A 46 -19.75 2.16 4.68
C SER A 46 -19.91 1.73 6.14
N SER A 47 -20.07 0.42 6.37
CA SER A 47 -20.11 -0.17 7.72
C SER A 47 -18.83 0.13 8.51
N TYR A 48 -17.66 -0.04 7.89
CA TYR A 48 -16.39 0.30 8.54
C TYR A 48 -16.26 1.80 8.84
N PHE A 49 -16.71 2.66 7.93
CA PHE A 49 -16.69 4.10 8.14
C PHE A 49 -17.56 4.50 9.33
N ILE A 50 -18.78 3.95 9.43
CA ILE A 50 -19.69 4.17 10.56
C ILE A 50 -19.10 3.64 11.87
N LEU A 51 -18.49 2.44 11.86
CA LEU A 51 -17.84 1.88 13.05
C LEU A 51 -16.72 2.79 13.56
N THR A 52 -15.92 3.34 12.63
CA THR A 52 -14.78 4.20 12.95
C THR A 52 -15.23 5.57 13.47
N SER A 53 -16.29 6.15 12.90
CA SER A 53 -16.82 7.44 13.35
C SER A 53 -17.46 7.39 14.75
N ASN A 54 -17.96 6.21 15.16
CA ASN A 54 -18.56 6.00 16.48
C ASN A 54 -17.53 5.58 17.55
N CYS A 55 -16.24 5.59 17.25
CA CYS A 55 -15.21 5.20 18.21
C CYS A 55 -14.78 6.38 19.08
N PHE A 56 -15.06 6.31 20.39
CA PHE A 56 -14.80 7.41 21.33
C PHE A 56 -13.37 7.46 21.88
N SER A 57 -12.65 6.32 21.92
CA SER A 57 -11.29 6.24 22.48
C SER A 57 -10.30 5.62 21.51
N LYS A 58 -9.14 6.27 21.36
CA LYS A 58 -8.02 5.80 20.51
C LYS A 58 -7.54 4.39 20.87
N GLN A 59 -7.57 4.02 22.15
CA GLN A 59 -7.13 2.70 22.61
C GLN A 59 -8.10 1.60 22.16
N GLN A 60 -9.41 1.83 22.29
CA GLN A 60 -10.43 0.88 21.84
C GLN A 60 -10.43 0.74 20.31
N CYS A 61 -10.25 1.85 19.59
CA CYS A 61 -10.13 1.85 18.13
C CYS A 61 -8.94 1.00 17.67
N ASN A 62 -7.77 1.22 18.26
CA ASN A 62 -6.55 0.48 17.92
C ASN A 62 -6.66 -1.02 18.22
N TYR A 63 -7.46 -1.40 19.22
CA TYR A 63 -7.71 -2.80 19.54
C TYR A 63 -8.62 -3.48 18.50
N ILE A 64 -9.69 -2.81 18.08
CA ILE A 64 -10.69 -3.38 17.15
C ILE A 64 -10.21 -3.34 15.69
N HIS A 65 -9.50 -2.27 15.31
CA HIS A 65 -9.02 -2.01 13.95
C HIS A 65 -8.40 -3.24 13.24
N PRO A 66 -7.41 -3.95 13.81
CA PRO A 66 -6.79 -5.10 13.14
C PRO A 66 -7.76 -6.24 12.81
N TYR A 67 -8.86 -6.38 13.56
CA TYR A 67 -9.86 -7.42 13.34
C TYR A 67 -10.86 -7.08 12.24
N VAL A 68 -11.10 -5.80 11.98
CA VAL A 68 -12.16 -5.33 11.06
C VAL A 68 -11.60 -4.75 9.77
N VAL A 69 -10.32 -4.33 9.74
CA VAL A 69 -9.71 -3.61 8.61
C VAL A 69 -9.66 -4.40 7.29
N TRP A 70 -9.70 -5.73 7.33
CA TRP A 70 -9.73 -6.55 6.11
C TRP A 70 -11.03 -6.34 5.30
N ILE A 71 -12.14 -5.99 5.95
CA ILE A 71 -13.45 -5.76 5.31
C ILE A 71 -13.41 -4.56 4.35
N PRO A 72 -13.02 -3.33 4.78
CA PRO A 72 -12.93 -2.19 3.87
C PRO A 72 -11.82 -2.37 2.83
N ILE A 73 -10.74 -3.11 3.12
CA ILE A 73 -9.68 -3.41 2.14
C ILE A 73 -10.25 -4.24 0.98
N LEU A 74 -10.91 -5.36 1.28
CA LEU A 74 -11.52 -6.20 0.24
C LEU A 74 -12.64 -5.48 -0.49
N GLY A 75 -13.46 -4.70 0.24
CA GLY A 75 -14.52 -3.89 -0.35
C GLY A 75 -14.00 -2.85 -1.33
N PHE A 76 -12.97 -2.09 -0.95
CA PHE A 76 -12.33 -1.11 -1.82
C PHE A 76 -11.71 -1.75 -3.05
N VAL A 77 -11.01 -2.88 -2.87
CA VAL A 77 -10.41 -3.64 -3.98
C VAL A 77 -11.49 -4.13 -4.97
N ALA A 78 -12.61 -4.66 -4.48
CA ALA A 78 -13.72 -5.08 -5.33
C ALA A 78 -14.32 -3.90 -6.11
N VAL A 79 -14.67 -2.81 -5.41
CA VAL A 79 -15.28 -1.62 -6.02
C VAL A 79 -14.38 -0.98 -7.06
N ARG A 80 -13.09 -0.83 -6.78
CA ARG A 80 -12.11 -0.29 -7.72
C ARG A 80 -12.02 -1.20 -8.96
N ASN A 81 -11.83 -2.51 -8.78
CA ASN A 81 -11.55 -3.39 -9.92
C ASN A 81 -12.75 -3.64 -10.83
N LEU A 82 -13.96 -3.62 -10.29
CA LEU A 82 -15.18 -3.91 -11.04
C LEU A 82 -15.80 -2.68 -11.72
N THR A 83 -15.49 -1.47 -11.26
CA THR A 83 -16.08 -0.26 -11.82
C THR A 83 -15.23 0.28 -12.97
N GLU A 84 -15.78 0.29 -14.19
CA GLU A 84 -15.08 0.75 -15.40
C GLU A 84 -14.67 2.22 -15.32
N LEU A 85 -15.51 3.09 -14.74
CA LEU A 85 -15.22 4.51 -14.52
C LEU A 85 -14.00 4.74 -13.63
N PHE A 86 -13.88 3.98 -12.53
CA PHE A 86 -12.74 4.09 -11.60
C PHE A 86 -11.47 3.42 -12.13
N ARG A 87 -11.60 2.48 -13.08
CA ARG A 87 -10.45 1.83 -13.73
C ARG A 87 -9.85 2.69 -14.85
N GLY A 88 -10.68 3.40 -15.61
CA GLY A 88 -10.27 4.11 -16.82
C GLY A 88 -9.65 5.50 -16.58
N ASN A 89 -10.08 6.20 -15.53
CA ASN A 89 -9.71 7.59 -15.32
C ASN A 89 -8.80 7.74 -14.10
N CYS A 90 -7.51 8.00 -14.33
CA CYS A 90 -6.54 8.27 -13.27
C CYS A 90 -5.64 9.45 -13.68
N SER A 91 -5.43 10.39 -12.75
CA SER A 91 -4.45 11.47 -12.95
C SER A 91 -3.03 10.89 -12.99
N THR A 92 -2.21 11.39 -13.91
CA THR A 92 -0.79 11.00 -14.06
C THR A 92 0.01 11.27 -12.79
N LEU A 93 -0.32 12.34 -12.05
CA LEU A 93 0.31 12.67 -10.76
C LEU A 93 -0.01 11.60 -9.71
N MET A 94 -1.28 11.19 -9.61
CA MET A 94 -1.70 10.17 -8.65
C MET A 94 -1.11 8.80 -8.98
N LEU A 95 -0.98 8.47 -10.27
CA LEU A 95 -0.30 7.25 -10.71
C LEU A 95 1.18 7.25 -10.32
N ARG A 96 1.89 8.37 -10.49
CA ARG A 96 3.29 8.50 -10.07
C ARG A 96 3.45 8.44 -8.56
N ALA A 97 2.61 9.16 -7.81
CA ALA A 97 2.60 9.12 -6.35
C ALA A 97 2.31 7.71 -5.82
N GLY A 98 1.40 6.97 -6.47
CA GLY A 98 1.13 5.57 -6.14
C GLY A 98 2.33 4.63 -6.36
N LYS A 99 3.12 4.88 -7.40
CA LYS A 99 4.33 4.07 -7.70
C LYS A 99 5.41 4.20 -6.62
N ILE A 100 5.57 5.39 -6.05
CA ILE A 100 6.55 5.69 -5.00
C ILE A 100 5.94 5.65 -3.58
N SER A 101 4.74 5.10 -3.44
CA SER A 101 3.96 5.19 -2.19
C SER A 101 4.61 4.46 -1.02
N LEU A 102 5.32 3.37 -1.28
CA LEU A 102 6.03 2.61 -0.25
C LEU A 102 7.22 3.42 0.30
N GLU A 103 7.95 4.08 -0.59
CA GLU A 103 9.10 4.91 -0.28
C GLU A 103 8.66 6.18 0.45
N LEU A 104 7.58 6.82 0.00
CA LEU A 104 6.96 7.96 0.70
C LEU A 104 6.60 7.58 2.15
N PHE A 105 6.00 6.40 2.36
CA PHE A 105 5.61 5.94 3.69
C PHE A 105 6.82 5.77 4.62
N ILE A 106 7.89 5.12 4.15
CA ILE A 106 9.10 4.90 4.97
C ILE A 106 9.85 6.22 5.20
N CYS A 107 10.01 7.03 4.14
CA CYS A 107 10.70 8.32 4.21
C CYS A 107 9.97 9.31 5.13
N GLN A 108 8.64 9.23 5.26
CA GLN A 108 7.88 10.08 6.16
C GLN A 108 8.36 9.92 7.61
N TYR A 109 8.60 8.67 8.06
CA TYR A 109 9.08 8.43 9.41
C TYR A 109 10.51 8.94 9.65
N HIS A 110 11.34 8.99 8.62
CA HIS A 110 12.76 9.37 8.74
C HIS A 110 12.99 10.86 8.53
N ILE A 111 12.24 11.48 7.62
CA ILE A 111 12.40 12.88 7.21
C ILE A 111 11.47 13.81 7.99
N PHE A 112 10.18 13.44 8.15
CA PHE A 112 9.21 14.29 8.84
C PHE A 112 9.18 14.07 10.36
N LEU A 113 9.42 12.84 10.82
CA LEU A 113 9.40 12.51 12.24
C LEU A 113 10.83 12.42 12.79
N ALA A 114 11.43 13.56 13.12
CA ALA A 114 12.74 13.56 13.79
C ALA A 114 12.61 12.95 15.21
N GLY A 115 13.41 11.90 15.48
CA GLY A 115 13.82 11.38 16.80
C GLY A 115 12.75 10.81 17.75
N ASN A 116 11.52 11.34 17.76
CA ASN A 116 10.47 10.99 18.75
C ASN A 116 9.05 11.44 18.36
N THR A 117 8.67 11.40 17.07
CA THR A 117 7.28 11.66 16.59
C THR A 117 6.66 13.03 16.92
N LYS A 118 7.44 13.97 17.48
CA LYS A 118 6.97 15.26 18.02
C LYS A 118 7.56 16.49 17.34
N GLY A 119 8.61 16.35 16.53
CA GLY A 119 9.27 17.46 15.84
C GLY A 119 9.00 17.41 14.33
N SER A 120 8.39 18.47 13.78
CA SER A 120 8.43 18.75 12.34
C SER A 120 9.78 19.36 12.00
N LEU A 121 10.43 18.88 10.94
CA LEU A 121 11.73 19.40 10.52
C LEU A 121 11.61 20.87 10.10
N ILE A 122 12.26 21.77 10.85
CA ILE A 122 12.36 23.19 10.52
C ILE A 122 13.72 23.39 9.84
N LEU A 123 13.72 23.51 8.52
CA LEU A 123 14.92 23.77 7.72
C LEU A 123 15.25 25.26 7.67
N ILE A 124 14.25 26.13 7.80
CA ILE A 124 14.39 27.59 7.69
C ILE A 124 13.91 28.27 8.98
N PRO A 125 14.79 28.99 9.71
CA PRO A 125 14.44 29.65 10.97
C PRO A 125 13.72 31.01 10.81
N TRP A 126 13.45 31.47 9.59
CA TRP A 126 12.90 32.79 9.26
C TRP A 126 11.42 33.04 9.65
N GLY A 127 10.82 32.19 10.48
CA GLY A 127 9.48 32.46 11.03
C GLY A 127 8.31 32.35 10.04
N HIS A 128 8.50 31.73 8.86
CA HIS A 128 7.42 31.45 7.89
C HIS A 128 7.11 29.94 7.80
N PRO A 129 6.13 29.41 8.56
CA PRO A 129 5.86 27.98 8.63
C PRO A 129 5.41 27.35 7.30
N ALA A 130 4.64 28.09 6.50
CA ALA A 130 4.13 27.60 5.21
C ALA A 130 5.26 27.36 4.20
N LEU A 131 6.25 28.25 4.15
CA LEU A 131 7.39 28.16 3.24
C LEU A 131 8.31 26.99 3.62
N ASN A 132 8.54 26.79 4.92
CA ASN A 132 9.26 25.63 5.41
C ASN A 132 8.56 24.32 5.00
N TYR A 133 7.24 24.25 5.12
CA TYR A 133 6.48 23.06 4.73
C TYR A 133 6.59 22.76 3.22
N VAL A 134 6.47 23.77 2.36
CA VAL A 134 6.61 23.60 0.90
C VAL A 134 8.00 23.09 0.52
N ILE A 135 9.05 23.63 1.15
CA ILE A 135 10.42 23.21 0.86
C ILE A 135 10.69 21.79 1.38
N VAL A 136 10.31 21.49 2.62
CA VAL A 136 10.52 20.16 3.21
C VAL A 136 9.74 19.09 2.45
N THR A 137 8.48 19.35 2.07
CA THR A 137 7.68 18.43 1.23
C THR A 137 8.30 18.25 -0.17
N SER A 138 8.86 19.29 -0.77
CA SER A 138 9.54 19.19 -2.08
C SER A 138 10.79 18.31 -1.99
N ILE A 139 11.63 18.52 -0.97
CA ILE A 139 12.82 17.68 -0.71
C ILE A 139 12.40 16.24 -0.42
N PHE A 140 11.36 16.05 0.39
CA PHE A 140 10.83 14.73 0.74
C PHE A 140 10.38 13.94 -0.50
N VAL A 141 9.63 14.57 -1.42
CA VAL A 141 9.19 13.92 -2.66
C VAL A 141 10.40 13.59 -3.55
N TRP A 142 11.37 14.49 -3.65
CA TRP A 142 12.58 14.26 -4.43
C TRP A 142 13.41 13.09 -3.91
N VAL A 143 13.67 13.04 -2.59
CA VAL A 143 14.39 11.93 -1.96
C VAL A 143 13.64 10.61 -2.14
N SER A 144 12.31 10.62 -1.99
CA SER A 144 11.49 9.41 -2.17
C SER A 144 11.58 8.88 -3.61
N GLN A 145 11.66 9.77 -4.60
CA GLN A 145 11.84 9.39 -6.00
C GLN A 145 13.20 8.75 -6.26
N GLU A 146 14.27 9.27 -5.65
CA GLU A 146 15.61 8.70 -5.80
C GLU A 146 15.73 7.34 -5.13
N VAL A 147 15.18 7.19 -3.91
CA VAL A 147 15.12 5.90 -3.21
C VAL A 147 14.33 4.86 -4.01
N HIS A 148 13.26 5.27 -4.69
CA HIS A 148 12.48 4.37 -5.55
C HIS A 148 13.31 3.84 -6.73
N ASN A 149 14.13 4.67 -7.37
CA ASN A 149 15.00 4.26 -8.46
C ASN A 149 16.03 3.22 -7.96
N MET A 150 16.71 3.53 -6.86
CA MET A 150 17.70 2.64 -6.24
C MET A 150 17.09 1.30 -5.82
N THR A 151 15.88 1.34 -5.24
CA THR A 151 15.17 0.13 -4.80
C THR A 151 14.73 -0.71 -5.99
N SER A 152 14.29 -0.07 -7.08
CA SER A 152 13.88 -0.76 -8.30
C SER A 152 15.05 -1.49 -8.98
N ASP A 153 16.22 -0.86 -9.04
CA ASP A 153 17.45 -1.48 -9.56
C ASP A 153 17.88 -2.66 -8.69
N LEU A 154 17.76 -2.52 -7.37
CA LEU A 154 18.04 -3.62 -6.43
C LEU A 154 17.08 -4.80 -6.62
N VAL A 155 15.78 -4.53 -6.78
CA VAL A 155 14.77 -5.58 -7.03
C VAL A 155 15.06 -6.32 -8.34
N TYR A 156 15.50 -5.60 -9.37
CA TYR A 156 15.90 -6.21 -10.65
C TYR A 156 17.09 -7.16 -10.48
N LEU A 157 18.11 -6.75 -9.72
CA LEU A 157 19.25 -7.61 -9.41
C LEU A 157 18.86 -8.83 -8.57
N MET A 158 17.94 -8.66 -7.62
CA MET A 158 17.49 -9.73 -6.73
C MET A 158 16.53 -10.73 -7.38
N THR A 159 15.83 -10.34 -8.46
CA THR A 159 14.82 -11.17 -9.14
C THR A 159 15.28 -11.57 -10.54
N PRO A 160 16.26 -12.49 -10.67
CA PRO A 160 16.67 -13.01 -11.97
C PRO A 160 15.53 -13.82 -12.61
N LYS A 161 15.52 -13.93 -13.94
CA LYS A 161 14.47 -14.68 -14.67
C LYS A 161 14.36 -16.17 -14.30
N ASP A 162 15.40 -16.74 -13.67
CA ASP A 162 15.42 -18.14 -13.28
C ASP A 162 14.74 -18.36 -11.92
N ASN A 163 13.62 -19.09 -11.91
CA ASN A 163 12.84 -19.41 -10.70
C ASN A 163 13.69 -20.03 -9.57
N LYS A 164 14.71 -20.84 -9.91
CA LYS A 164 15.62 -21.44 -8.93
C LYS A 164 16.53 -20.39 -8.27
N LYS A 165 17.02 -19.44 -9.05
CA LYS A 165 17.88 -18.35 -8.55
C LYS A 165 17.07 -17.35 -7.71
N ILE A 166 15.81 -17.09 -8.06
CA ILE A 166 14.89 -16.30 -7.23
C ILE A 166 14.76 -16.94 -5.84
N PHE A 167 14.53 -18.24 -5.77
CA PHE A 167 14.39 -18.93 -4.48
C PHE A 167 15.67 -18.85 -3.65
N ILE A 168 16.84 -19.06 -4.26
CA ILE A 168 18.14 -18.95 -3.58
C ILE A 168 18.37 -17.53 -3.07
N ASN A 169 18.10 -16.50 -3.89
CA ASN A 169 18.25 -15.10 -3.48
C ASN A 169 17.29 -14.74 -2.33
N LEU A 170 16.06 -15.23 -2.37
CA LEU A 170 15.10 -15.02 -1.28
C LEU A 170 15.56 -15.67 0.03
N VAL A 171 16.07 -16.90 -0.03
CA VAL A 171 16.62 -17.59 1.14
C VAL A 171 17.86 -16.86 1.67
N ALA A 172 18.77 -16.42 0.79
CA ALA A 172 19.95 -15.64 1.17
C ALA A 172 19.56 -14.34 1.87
N MET A 173 18.57 -13.61 1.34
CA MET A 173 18.04 -12.40 1.97
C MET A 173 17.42 -12.68 3.34
N ALA A 174 16.61 -13.74 3.46
CA ALA A 174 16.02 -14.14 4.73
C ALA A 174 17.09 -14.49 5.78
N LEU A 175 18.18 -15.16 5.36
CA LEU A 175 19.32 -15.48 6.22
C LEU A 175 20.08 -14.23 6.67
N VAL A 176 20.36 -13.30 5.75
CA VAL A 176 21.00 -12.01 6.09
C VAL A 176 20.14 -11.24 7.09
N PHE A 177 18.84 -11.08 6.83
CA PHE A 177 17.93 -10.41 7.77
C PHE A 177 17.87 -11.11 9.13
N CYS A 178 17.81 -12.44 9.15
CA CYS A 178 17.81 -13.22 10.37
C CYS A 178 19.10 -13.01 11.17
N SER A 179 20.26 -13.10 10.51
CA SER A 179 21.57 -12.87 11.16
C SER A 179 21.70 -11.44 11.70
N LEU A 180 21.27 -10.42 10.95
CA LEU A 180 21.27 -9.04 11.40
C LEU A 180 20.37 -8.85 12.63
N SER A 181 19.18 -9.47 12.62
CA SER A 181 18.23 -9.40 13.74
C SER A 181 18.74 -10.08 15.02
N LEU A 182 19.59 -11.10 14.88
CA LEU A 182 20.24 -11.77 16.02
C LEU A 182 21.40 -10.96 16.59
N ILE A 183 22.09 -10.17 15.75
CA ILE A 183 23.19 -9.27 16.17
C ILE A 183 22.65 -8.00 16.83
N LEU A 184 21.49 -7.49 16.37
CA LEU A 184 20.85 -6.26 16.87
C LEU A 184 19.94 -6.48 18.09
N ARG A 185 19.88 -7.70 18.63
CA ARG A 185 19.09 -8.06 19.81
C ARG A 185 19.98 -8.19 21.03
#